data_AF-A0A445JMS7-F1
#
_entry.id   AF-A0A445JMS7-F1
#
_cell.length_a   1.000
_cell.length_b   1.000
_cell.length_c   1.000
_cell.angle_alpha   90.00
_cell.angle_beta   90.00
_cell.angle_gamma   90.00
#
_symmetry.space_group_name_H-M   'P 1'
#
loop_
_entity.id
_entity.type
_entity.pdbx_description
1 polymer ?
#
loop_
_entity_poly.entity_id
_entity_poly.type
_entity_poly.pdbx_seq_one_letter_code
_entity_poly.pdbx_strand_id
1 'polypeptide(L)'
;MMLVLAFAGIAFVVLLPFRVAPYIPILCSLVSDLHFSSSPSHILNQPALEKDRYKIRQAFIAAPGNSLIVADYGQLELRILAHLANCKSMLEAFEAGGDFHSRTAMNMYPYIREAVERKEVLLEWHPQPGEDKPPVPLLKDAFASERRKAKMLNFSIAYGKTPVGLSKDWKVTVTEARRTVDLWYNDRKEVLKWQKERKKEACESQRVHTLLGRARRFPKIDLANNYHKGHIERAAINTPVQGSAADVAMCAMLEISNNMKLKELGWKLLLQVHDEVILEGPTESAEVAKAIVVECMTKPFNGENFLRVGLSVDANCAQNWYAAK
;
A
#
# COMPACT_ATOMS: atom_id res chain seq x y z
N MET A 1 19.05 -22.91 -0.77
CA MET A 1 18.83 -23.08 0.67
C MET A 1 18.27 -21.77 1.20
N MET A 2 16.96 -21.71 1.44
CA MET A 2 16.25 -20.52 1.90
C MET A 2 16.52 -20.38 3.40
N LEU A 3 17.38 -19.45 3.82
CA LEU A 3 17.67 -19.24 5.24
C LEU A 3 16.59 -18.31 5.80
N VAL A 4 15.48 -18.90 6.27
CA VAL A 4 14.46 -18.18 7.06
C VAL A 4 14.98 -18.07 8.49
N LEU A 5 15.63 -16.96 8.82
CA LEU A 5 15.99 -16.66 10.21
C LEU A 5 14.77 -16.05 10.90
N ALA A 6 14.00 -16.90 11.57
CA ALA A 6 12.93 -16.50 12.48
C ALA A 6 13.54 -16.04 13.81
N PHE A 7 13.81 -14.73 13.94
CA PHE A 7 13.99 -14.10 15.26
C PHE A 7 12.94 -13.01 15.43
N ALA A 8 12.17 -13.14 16.52
CA ALA A 8 11.25 -12.14 17.10
C ALA A 8 10.73 -11.04 16.14
N GLY A 9 9.79 -11.40 15.25
CA GLY A 9 8.84 -10.45 14.67
C GLY A 9 9.29 -9.63 13.45
N ILE A 10 10.42 -9.94 12.80
CA ILE A 10 10.87 -9.27 11.58
C ILE A 10 11.31 -10.33 10.56
N ALA A 11 10.69 -10.41 9.38
CA ALA A 11 11.05 -11.39 8.34
C ALA A 11 11.62 -10.70 7.08
N PHE A 12 12.89 -10.31 7.10
CA PHE A 12 13.55 -9.95 5.84
C PHE A 12 13.78 -11.16 4.96
N VAL A 13 13.56 -10.98 3.66
CA VAL A 13 14.07 -11.88 2.62
C VAL A 13 14.72 -11.02 1.54
N VAL A 14 16.02 -10.72 1.71
CA VAL A 14 16.88 -10.30 0.60
C VAL A 14 17.40 -11.58 -0.04
N LEU A 15 16.94 -11.89 -1.25
CA LEU A 15 17.44 -13.03 -2.01
C LEU A 15 18.44 -12.50 -3.03
N LEU A 16 19.74 -12.64 -2.72
CA LEU A 16 20.91 -12.43 -3.59
C LEU A 16 21.42 -10.98 -3.73
N PRO A 17 22.71 -10.78 -4.09
CA PRO A 17 23.30 -9.44 -4.20
C PRO A 17 22.74 -8.69 -5.40
N PHE A 18 21.98 -7.62 -5.12
CA PHE A 18 21.47 -6.70 -6.12
C PHE A 18 22.63 -5.88 -6.75
N ARG A 19 22.62 -5.68 -8.07
CA ARG A 19 23.64 -4.87 -8.74
C ARG A 19 23.34 -3.38 -8.57
N VAL A 20 24.30 -2.64 -8.04
CA VAL A 20 24.27 -1.17 -7.96
C VAL A 20 25.23 -0.63 -9.02
N ALA A 21 24.77 0.31 -9.84
CA ALA A 21 25.62 0.97 -10.83
C ALA A 21 26.87 1.61 -10.17
N PRO A 22 28.07 1.49 -10.77
CA PRO A 22 29.35 1.77 -10.10
C PRO A 22 29.63 3.25 -9.77
N TYR A 23 28.70 4.18 -10.03
CA TYR A 23 28.96 5.63 -9.97
C TYR A 23 28.16 6.37 -8.87
N ILE A 24 27.50 5.68 -7.94
CA ILE A 24 26.68 6.34 -6.89
C ILE A 24 27.18 5.96 -5.49
N PRO A 25 27.81 6.89 -4.73
CA PRO A 25 28.22 6.63 -3.36
C PRO A 25 27.00 6.63 -2.42
N ILE A 26 26.70 5.48 -1.80
CA ILE A 26 25.61 5.33 -0.82
C ILE A 26 26.22 5.21 0.59
N LEU A 27 26.02 6.23 1.43
CA LEU A 27 26.35 6.22 2.87
C LEU A 27 25.07 5.89 3.65
N CYS A 28 25.06 4.91 4.57
CA CYS A 28 23.84 4.52 5.29
C CYS A 28 24.08 4.28 6.79
N SER A 29 23.28 4.95 7.63
CA SER A 29 23.24 4.85 9.10
C SER A 29 21.87 4.36 9.63
N LEU A 30 21.89 3.79 10.84
CA LEU A 30 20.86 2.97 11.49
C LEU A 30 19.78 3.77 12.25
N VAL A 31 18.50 3.37 12.18
CA VAL A 31 17.43 3.69 13.17
C VAL A 31 16.37 2.57 13.20
N SER A 32 15.96 2.15 14.39
CA SER A 32 14.98 1.10 14.71
C SER A 32 13.52 1.58 14.70
N ASP A 33 12.60 0.82 14.05
CA ASP A 33 11.29 0.41 14.60
C ASP A 33 10.39 -0.33 13.58
N LEU A 34 9.93 -1.53 13.98
CA LEU A 34 8.69 -2.31 13.70
C LEU A 34 7.90 -2.22 12.36
N HIS A 35 8.47 -1.69 11.29
CA HIS A 35 8.30 -2.28 9.96
C HIS A 35 9.47 -3.22 9.71
N PHE A 36 9.43 -4.05 8.66
CA PHE A 36 10.68 -4.62 8.14
C PHE A 36 11.71 -3.48 8.15
N SER A 37 12.78 -3.50 8.95
CA SER A 37 13.86 -2.48 8.92
C SER A 37 15.16 -3.07 8.36
N SER A 38 15.52 -2.71 7.12
CA SER A 38 16.70 -3.23 6.42
C SER A 38 17.91 -2.38 6.80
N SER A 39 19.03 -2.95 7.25
CA SER A 39 20.34 -2.28 7.22
C SER A 39 21.40 -3.32 6.85
N PRO A 40 22.40 -3.01 6.00
CA PRO A 40 22.86 -1.70 5.55
C PRO A 40 22.14 -1.22 4.27
N SER A 41 21.90 0.09 4.21
CA SER A 41 20.97 0.79 3.31
C SER A 41 19.49 0.56 3.56
N HIS A 42 18.85 1.56 4.18
CA HIS A 42 17.41 1.57 4.43
C HIS A 42 16.67 1.81 3.11
N ILE A 43 16.55 0.78 2.25
CA ILE A 43 15.81 0.85 0.98
C ILE A 43 14.33 1.23 1.21
N LEU A 44 13.82 0.99 2.42
CA LEU A 44 12.46 1.39 2.82
C LEU A 44 12.30 2.89 3.08
N ASN A 45 13.40 3.61 3.33
CA ASN A 45 13.40 5.06 3.49
C ASN A 45 13.55 5.80 2.15
N GLN A 46 13.37 5.10 1.02
CA GLN A 46 13.38 5.77 -0.27
C GLN A 46 12.20 6.74 -0.35
N PRO A 47 12.45 8.04 -0.62
CA PRO A 47 11.37 9.00 -0.78
C PRO A 47 10.47 8.56 -1.93
N ALA A 48 9.19 8.99 -1.88
CA ALA A 48 8.30 8.87 -3.04
C ALA A 48 9.00 9.43 -4.30
N LEU A 49 8.70 8.88 -5.49
CA LEU A 49 9.37 9.25 -6.75
C LEU A 49 9.50 10.77 -6.93
N GLU A 50 8.43 11.52 -6.66
CA GLU A 50 8.37 12.98 -6.75
C GLU A 50 9.32 13.73 -5.79
N LYS A 51 9.80 13.05 -4.73
CA LYS A 51 10.71 13.55 -3.71
C LYS A 51 12.09 12.88 -3.77
N ASP A 52 12.32 11.98 -4.73
CA ASP A 52 13.59 11.27 -4.92
C ASP A 52 14.64 12.15 -5.59
N ARG A 53 15.16 13.10 -4.81
CA ARG A 53 16.18 14.07 -5.24
C ARG A 53 17.43 13.39 -5.81
N TYR A 54 17.82 12.26 -5.24
CA TYR A 54 19.05 11.56 -5.59
C TYR A 54 18.85 10.47 -6.63
N LYS A 55 17.60 10.23 -7.05
CA LYS A 55 17.23 9.23 -8.06
C LYS A 55 17.85 7.86 -7.77
N ILE A 56 17.89 7.47 -6.49
CA ILE A 56 18.63 6.28 -6.04
C ILE A 56 18.13 5.03 -6.76
N ARG A 57 16.82 4.96 -7.07
CA ARG A 57 16.22 3.85 -7.83
C ARG A 57 16.84 3.64 -9.22
N GLN A 58 17.42 4.67 -9.84
CA GLN A 58 18.10 4.52 -11.14
C GLN A 58 19.38 3.68 -11.04
N ALA A 59 19.97 3.58 -9.85
CA ALA A 59 21.18 2.79 -9.61
C ALA A 59 20.91 1.28 -9.63
N PHE A 60 19.65 0.88 -9.46
CA PHE A 60 19.19 -0.51 -9.37
C PHE A 60 18.83 -0.97 -10.77
N ILE A 61 19.75 -1.70 -11.42
CA ILE A 61 19.66 -2.08 -12.84
C ILE A 61 19.65 -3.60 -13.02
N ALA A 62 18.97 -4.07 -14.06
CA ALA A 62 19.05 -5.48 -14.48
C ALA A 62 20.43 -5.79 -15.08
N ALA A 63 20.84 -7.06 -15.05
CA ALA A 63 22.01 -7.54 -15.77
C ALA A 63 21.79 -7.47 -17.31
N PRO A 64 22.86 -7.42 -18.12
CA PRO A 64 22.74 -7.45 -19.57
C PRO A 64 21.90 -8.64 -20.06
N GLY A 65 20.93 -8.38 -20.94
CA GLY A 65 19.97 -9.38 -21.43
C GLY A 65 18.74 -9.57 -20.53
N ASN A 66 18.78 -9.09 -19.29
CA ASN A 66 17.66 -9.17 -18.35
C ASN A 66 16.87 -7.86 -18.27
N SER A 67 15.67 -7.94 -17.70
CA SER A 67 14.83 -6.81 -17.31
C SER A 67 14.36 -6.99 -15.87
N LEU A 68 14.00 -5.88 -15.22
CA LEU A 68 13.31 -5.89 -13.94
C LEU A 68 11.80 -5.89 -14.18
N ILE A 69 11.07 -6.71 -13.42
CA ILE A 69 9.62 -6.54 -13.19
C ILE A 69 9.49 -5.85 -11.83
N VAL A 70 8.74 -4.75 -11.80
CA VAL A 70 8.35 -4.07 -10.56
C VAL A 70 6.84 -4.15 -10.49
N ALA A 71 6.32 -4.81 -9.46
CA ALA A 71 4.89 -5.02 -9.26
C ALA A 71 4.47 -4.56 -7.88
N ASP A 72 3.42 -3.74 -7.79
CA ASP A 72 2.97 -3.06 -6.58
C ASP A 72 1.46 -3.20 -6.38
N TYR A 73 1.03 -3.33 -5.13
CA TYR A 73 -0.40 -3.40 -4.84
C TYR A 73 -1.04 -2.00 -4.88
N GLY A 74 -2.17 -1.90 -5.57
CA GLY A 74 -3.01 -0.71 -5.56
C GLY A 74 -3.75 -0.54 -4.22
N GLN A 75 -3.24 0.31 -3.32
CA GLN A 75 -3.89 0.69 -2.05
C GLN A 75 -4.21 -0.50 -1.13
N LEU A 76 -3.27 -1.43 -0.96
CA LEU A 76 -3.47 -2.69 -0.23
C LEU A 76 -4.10 -2.51 1.16
N GLU A 77 -3.58 -1.58 1.96
CA GLU A 77 -4.09 -1.34 3.31
C GLU A 77 -5.56 -0.89 3.33
N LEU A 78 -5.99 -0.07 2.37
CA LEU A 78 -7.38 0.38 2.29
C LEU A 78 -8.31 -0.74 1.82
N ARG A 79 -7.84 -1.63 0.94
CA ARG A 79 -8.57 -2.84 0.55
C ARG A 79 -8.75 -3.78 1.73
N ILE A 80 -7.69 -3.97 2.53
CA ILE A 80 -7.76 -4.75 3.77
C ILE A 80 -8.71 -4.12 4.77
N LEU A 81 -8.67 -2.80 4.95
CA LEU A 81 -9.63 -2.11 5.81
C LEU A 81 -11.08 -2.32 5.34
N ALA A 82 -11.33 -2.22 4.03
CA ALA A 82 -12.65 -2.47 3.44
C ALA A 82 -13.15 -3.89 3.77
N HIS A 83 -12.28 -4.88 3.63
CA HIS A 83 -12.59 -6.28 3.96
C HIS A 83 -12.83 -6.47 5.47
N LEU A 84 -11.92 -6.01 6.33
CA LEU A 84 -12.00 -6.19 7.79
C LEU A 84 -13.21 -5.49 8.41
N ALA A 85 -13.52 -4.28 7.93
CA ALA A 85 -14.68 -3.52 8.38
C ALA A 85 -15.98 -3.96 7.69
N ASN A 86 -15.89 -4.77 6.62
CA ASN A 86 -17.01 -5.09 5.73
C ASN A 86 -17.77 -3.82 5.29
N CYS A 87 -17.02 -2.77 4.93
CA CYS A 87 -17.60 -1.46 4.63
C CYS A 87 -18.08 -1.41 3.18
N LYS A 88 -19.40 -1.43 3.00
CA LYS A 88 -20.06 -1.49 1.68
C LYS A 88 -19.60 -0.40 0.72
N SER A 89 -19.63 0.85 1.18
CA SER A 89 -19.18 2.02 0.38
C SER A 89 -17.73 1.86 -0.10
N MET A 90 -16.84 1.30 0.73
CA MET A 90 -15.46 1.04 0.31
C MET A 90 -15.35 -0.13 -0.67
N LEU A 91 -16.06 -1.23 -0.42
CA LEU A 91 -16.07 -2.40 -1.31
C LEU A 91 -16.60 -2.02 -2.70
N GLU A 92 -17.73 -1.33 -2.77
CA GLU A 92 -18.34 -0.83 -4.02
C GLU A 92 -17.41 0.15 -4.73
N ALA A 93 -16.74 1.05 -4.00
CA ALA A 93 -15.79 1.99 -4.58
C ALA A 93 -14.56 1.31 -5.19
N PHE A 94 -14.09 0.18 -4.63
CA PHE A 94 -12.99 -0.58 -5.20
C PHE A 94 -13.42 -1.47 -6.37
N GLU A 95 -14.62 -2.05 -6.31
CA GLU A 95 -15.20 -2.84 -7.39
C GLU A 95 -15.46 -1.97 -8.64
N ALA A 96 -15.93 -0.74 -8.43
CA ALA A 96 -16.17 0.21 -9.50
C ALA A 96 -14.90 0.73 -10.20
N GLY A 97 -13.70 0.33 -9.76
CA GLY A 97 -12.43 0.77 -10.36
C GLY A 97 -12.07 2.23 -10.07
N GLY A 98 -11.00 2.69 -10.72
CA GLY A 98 -10.54 4.07 -10.66
C GLY A 98 -9.80 4.45 -9.38
N ASP A 99 -9.42 5.74 -9.29
CA ASP A 99 -8.64 6.24 -8.14
C ASP A 99 -9.54 6.42 -6.90
N PHE A 100 -9.34 5.57 -5.90
CA PHE A 100 -10.10 5.61 -4.63
C PHE A 100 -9.99 6.97 -3.92
N HIS A 101 -8.85 7.64 -4.03
CA HIS A 101 -8.64 8.97 -3.44
C HIS A 101 -9.43 10.05 -4.18
N SER A 102 -9.54 9.99 -5.51
CA SER A 102 -10.41 10.84 -6.32
C SER A 102 -11.88 10.69 -5.93
N ARG A 103 -12.36 9.45 -5.74
CA ARG A 103 -13.73 9.21 -5.23
C ARG A 103 -13.96 9.84 -3.86
N THR A 104 -12.94 9.76 -2.99
CA THR A 104 -12.98 10.40 -1.68
C THR A 104 -13.03 11.93 -1.80
N ALA A 105 -12.21 12.52 -2.70
CA ALA A 105 -12.20 13.95 -2.94
C ALA A 105 -13.55 14.45 -3.47
N MET A 106 -14.19 13.71 -4.37
CA MET A 106 -15.53 14.00 -4.87
C MET A 106 -16.59 14.05 -3.76
N ASN A 107 -16.44 13.24 -2.70
CA ASN A 107 -17.32 13.29 -1.53
C ASN A 107 -16.97 14.42 -0.55
N MET A 108 -15.72 14.87 -0.52
CA MET A 108 -15.27 15.96 0.34
C MET A 108 -15.62 17.34 -0.23
N TYR A 109 -15.65 17.48 -1.56
CA TYR A 109 -15.74 18.77 -2.25
C TYR A 109 -16.90 18.78 -3.26
N PRO A 110 -18.02 19.47 -2.96
CA PRO A 110 -19.19 19.51 -3.85
C PRO A 110 -18.87 19.97 -5.27
N TYR A 111 -17.99 20.97 -5.43
CA TYR A 111 -17.60 21.46 -6.76
C TYR A 111 -16.84 20.42 -7.61
N ILE A 112 -16.13 19.47 -6.97
CA ILE A 112 -15.48 18.37 -7.70
C ILE A 112 -16.54 17.39 -8.21
N ARG A 113 -17.55 17.09 -7.39
CA ARG A 113 -18.69 16.27 -7.80
C ARG A 113 -19.41 16.89 -8.99
N GLU A 114 -19.71 18.19 -8.93
CA GLU A 114 -20.34 18.91 -10.03
C GLU A 114 -19.49 18.85 -11.32
N ALA A 115 -18.16 18.98 -11.23
CA ALA A 115 -17.27 18.87 -12.38
C ALA A 115 -17.31 17.46 -13.03
N VAL A 116 -17.39 16.40 -12.22
CA VAL A 116 -17.57 15.02 -12.73
C VAL A 116 -18.94 14.85 -13.38
N GLU A 117 -20.00 15.35 -12.75
CA GLU A 117 -21.39 15.27 -13.27
C GLU A 117 -21.54 16.02 -14.60
N ARG A 118 -20.85 17.15 -14.76
CA ARG A 118 -20.78 17.92 -16.02
C ARG A 118 -19.83 17.33 -17.07
N LYS A 119 -19.14 16.22 -16.75
CA LYS A 119 -18.12 15.58 -17.60
C LYS A 119 -16.95 16.51 -17.96
N GLU A 120 -16.66 17.48 -17.10
CA GLU A 120 -15.49 18.36 -17.24
C GLU A 120 -14.20 17.61 -16.84
N VAL A 121 -14.33 16.60 -15.98
CA VAL A 121 -13.25 15.68 -15.58
C VAL A 121 -13.74 14.24 -15.52
N LEU A 122 -12.82 13.29 -15.66
CA LEU A 122 -13.10 11.85 -15.56
C LEU A 122 -12.53 11.25 -14.26
N LEU A 123 -13.28 10.34 -13.62
CA LEU A 123 -12.77 9.57 -12.48
C LEU A 123 -11.78 8.49 -12.91
N GLU A 124 -12.01 7.92 -14.09
CA GLU A 124 -11.24 6.83 -14.68
C GLU A 124 -11.34 6.94 -16.21
N TRP A 125 -10.29 6.50 -16.90
CA TRP A 125 -10.26 6.41 -18.35
C TRP A 125 -9.41 5.20 -18.74
N HIS A 126 -9.92 4.42 -19.69
CA HIS A 126 -9.23 3.28 -20.26
C HIS A 126 -8.95 3.59 -21.74
N PRO A 127 -7.67 3.72 -22.14
CA PRO A 127 -7.30 4.00 -23.52
C PRO A 127 -7.89 2.97 -24.46
N GLN A 128 -8.52 3.42 -25.54
CA GLN A 128 -8.92 2.56 -26.65
C GLN A 128 -7.84 2.56 -27.74
N PRO A 129 -7.78 1.54 -28.62
CA PRO A 129 -6.85 1.53 -29.73
C PRO A 129 -6.94 2.83 -30.55
N GLY A 130 -5.84 3.59 -30.62
CA GLY A 130 -5.77 4.88 -31.33
C GLY A 130 -6.01 6.12 -30.47
N GLU A 131 -6.23 5.98 -29.16
CA GLU A 131 -6.34 7.12 -28.23
C GLU A 131 -5.08 7.26 -27.35
N ASP A 132 -4.35 8.36 -27.52
CA ASP A 132 -3.13 8.62 -26.73
C ASP A 132 -3.40 9.37 -25.41
N LYS A 133 -4.58 9.99 -25.26
CA LYS A 133 -4.93 10.80 -24.09
C LYS A 133 -6.44 10.85 -23.85
N PRO A 134 -6.89 11.05 -22.59
CA PRO A 134 -8.30 11.14 -22.29
C PRO A 134 -8.93 12.37 -22.94
N PRO A 135 -10.24 12.33 -23.27
CA PRO A 135 -10.95 13.43 -23.92
C PRO A 135 -11.07 14.68 -23.02
N VAL A 136 -11.05 14.48 -21.69
CA VAL A 136 -10.98 15.53 -20.67
C VAL A 136 -10.01 15.10 -19.57
N PRO A 137 -9.47 16.02 -18.76
CA PRO A 137 -8.54 15.67 -17.70
C PRO A 137 -9.12 14.65 -16.71
N LEU A 138 -8.26 13.80 -16.15
CA LEU A 138 -8.66 12.97 -15.02
C LEU A 138 -8.76 13.84 -13.75
N LEU A 139 -9.69 13.52 -12.86
CA LEU A 139 -9.88 14.21 -11.57
C LEU A 139 -8.56 14.27 -10.79
N LYS A 140 -7.80 13.17 -10.79
CA LYS A 140 -6.52 13.08 -10.08
C LYS A 140 -5.50 14.12 -10.53
N ASP A 141 -5.61 14.58 -11.77
CA ASP A 141 -4.71 15.55 -12.40
C ASP A 141 -5.27 16.98 -12.25
N ALA A 142 -6.55 17.19 -12.55
CA ALA A 142 -7.21 18.50 -12.45
C ALA A 142 -7.37 19.01 -11.00
N PHE A 143 -7.62 18.11 -10.06
CA PHE A 143 -7.85 18.39 -8.64
C PHE A 143 -6.80 17.72 -7.76
N ALA A 144 -5.53 17.76 -8.19
CA ALA A 144 -4.43 17.07 -7.51
C ALA A 144 -4.24 17.50 -6.04
N SER A 145 -4.53 18.75 -5.70
CA SER A 145 -4.43 19.25 -4.31
C SER A 145 -5.45 18.60 -3.38
N GLU A 146 -6.71 18.59 -3.82
CA GLU A 146 -7.85 18.00 -3.11
C GLU A 146 -7.72 16.49 -3.02
N ARG A 147 -7.30 15.85 -4.11
CA ARG A 147 -6.98 14.41 -4.13
C ARG A 147 -5.86 14.07 -3.16
N ARG A 148 -4.83 14.92 -3.00
CA ARG A 148 -3.80 14.74 -1.96
C ARG A 148 -4.36 14.86 -0.54
N LYS A 149 -5.27 15.81 -0.28
CA LYS A 149 -5.96 15.93 1.02
C LYS A 149 -6.82 14.69 1.30
N ALA A 150 -7.54 14.19 0.29
CA ALA A 150 -8.34 12.98 0.38
C ALA A 150 -7.49 11.72 0.60
N LYS A 151 -6.33 11.63 -0.08
CA LYS A 151 -5.33 10.59 0.17
C LYS A 151 -4.86 10.61 1.61
N MET A 152 -4.46 11.79 2.10
CA MET A 152 -4.06 11.97 3.48
C MET A 152 -5.16 11.60 4.47
N LEU A 153 -6.43 11.92 4.17
CA LEU A 153 -7.59 11.54 4.99
C LEU A 153 -7.70 10.01 5.11
N ASN A 154 -7.70 9.31 3.98
CA ASN A 154 -7.87 7.85 3.93
C ASN A 154 -6.81 7.13 4.76
N PHE A 155 -5.54 7.54 4.61
CA PHE A 155 -4.46 6.98 5.43
C PHE A 155 -4.58 7.41 6.90
N SER A 156 -4.83 8.68 7.16
CA SER A 156 -4.93 9.21 8.53
C SER A 156 -6.05 8.57 9.35
N ILE A 157 -7.19 8.24 8.72
CA ILE A 157 -8.32 7.58 9.37
C ILE A 157 -8.03 6.10 9.61
N ALA A 158 -7.41 5.40 8.64
CA ALA A 158 -6.92 4.04 8.87
C ALA A 158 -5.98 3.99 10.09
N TYR A 159 -5.26 5.08 10.38
CA TYR A 159 -4.33 5.18 11.51
C TYR A 159 -4.83 5.89 12.77
N GLY A 160 -6.12 6.22 12.85
CA GLY A 160 -6.72 6.84 14.04
C GLY A 160 -6.24 8.27 14.35
N LYS A 161 -5.84 9.04 13.33
CA LYS A 161 -5.46 10.46 13.49
C LYS A 161 -6.68 11.31 13.85
N THR A 162 -6.50 12.30 14.71
CA THR A 162 -7.58 13.18 15.17
C THR A 162 -7.81 14.37 14.22
N PRO A 163 -8.99 15.00 14.25
CA PRO A 163 -9.25 16.23 13.49
C PRO A 163 -8.24 17.36 13.77
N VAL A 164 -7.71 17.43 15.00
CA VAL A 164 -6.66 18.41 15.37
C VAL A 164 -5.35 18.11 14.65
N GLY A 165 -4.98 16.84 14.49
CA GLY A 165 -3.81 16.46 13.71
C GLY A 165 -4.00 16.78 12.23
N LEU A 166 -5.19 16.48 11.68
CA LEU A 166 -5.51 16.75 10.28
C LEU A 166 -5.56 18.25 9.96
N SER A 167 -6.07 19.09 10.86
CA SER A 167 -6.15 20.53 10.63
C SER A 167 -4.77 21.16 10.44
N LYS A 168 -3.75 20.66 11.18
CA LYS A 168 -2.35 21.10 11.02
C LYS A 168 -1.78 20.72 9.67
N ASP A 169 -1.97 19.47 9.24
CA ASP A 169 -1.47 19.01 7.95
C ASP A 169 -2.12 19.73 6.76
N TRP A 170 -3.44 19.95 6.84
CA TRP A 170 -4.22 20.63 5.80
C TRP A 170 -4.13 22.15 5.84
N LYS A 171 -3.58 22.71 6.92
CA LYS A 171 -3.55 24.15 7.20
C LYS A 171 -4.94 24.79 7.18
N VAL A 172 -5.90 24.13 7.83
CA VAL A 172 -7.31 24.56 7.96
C VAL A 172 -7.73 24.67 9.42
N THR A 173 -8.94 25.17 9.68
CA THR A 173 -9.49 25.20 11.03
C THR A 173 -9.81 23.78 11.54
N VAL A 174 -9.78 23.58 12.86
CA VAL A 174 -10.17 22.29 13.47
C VAL A 174 -11.63 21.95 13.14
N THR A 175 -12.49 22.96 13.07
CA THR A 175 -13.91 22.80 12.71
C THR A 175 -14.08 22.28 11.28
N GLU A 176 -13.34 22.85 10.33
CA GLU A 176 -13.35 22.39 8.94
C GLU A 176 -12.81 20.97 8.82
N ALA A 177 -11.68 20.67 9.45
CA ALA A 177 -11.12 19.31 9.45
C ALA A 177 -12.10 18.29 10.05
N ARG A 178 -12.78 18.66 11.15
CA ARG A 178 -13.80 17.82 11.80
C ARG A 178 -14.98 17.55 10.86
N ARG A 179 -15.54 18.57 10.23
CA ARG A 179 -16.64 18.42 9.27
C ARG A 179 -16.29 17.42 8.16
N THR A 180 -15.08 17.50 7.62
CA THR A 180 -14.61 16.57 6.57
C THR A 180 -14.46 15.14 7.07
N VAL A 181 -13.94 14.95 8.28
CA VAL A 181 -13.86 13.63 8.93
C VAL A 181 -15.26 13.05 9.18
N ASP A 182 -16.19 13.88 9.64
CA ASP A 182 -17.57 13.47 9.91
C ASP A 182 -18.29 13.04 8.62
N LEU A 183 -18.10 13.77 7.51
CA LEU A 183 -18.59 13.38 6.19
C LEU A 183 -18.05 12.02 5.76
N TRP A 184 -16.75 11.77 5.96
CA TRP A 184 -16.12 10.50 5.62
C TRP A 184 -16.70 9.32 6.40
N TYR A 185 -16.91 9.47 7.72
CA TYR A 185 -17.49 8.43 8.56
C TYR A 185 -19.00 8.26 8.36
N ASN A 186 -19.71 9.30 7.96
CA ASN A 186 -21.15 9.19 7.66
C ASN A 186 -21.41 8.22 6.49
N ASP A 187 -20.50 8.20 5.52
CA ASP A 187 -20.50 7.29 4.37
C ASP A 187 -19.87 5.91 4.70
N ARG A 188 -19.10 5.81 5.79
CA ARG A 188 -18.32 4.62 6.18
C ARG A 188 -18.53 4.25 7.65
N LYS A 189 -19.79 4.11 8.05
CA LYS A 189 -20.18 3.85 9.45
C LYS A 189 -19.61 2.53 9.97
N GLU A 190 -19.45 1.54 9.10
CA GLU A 190 -18.88 0.23 9.42
C GLU A 190 -17.41 0.34 9.84
N VAL A 191 -16.63 1.24 9.23
CA VAL A 191 -15.24 1.48 9.65
C VAL A 191 -15.21 2.01 11.07
N LEU A 192 -16.05 2.98 11.41
CA LEU A 192 -16.11 3.54 12.77
C LEU A 192 -16.52 2.47 13.80
N LYS A 193 -17.50 1.63 13.44
CA LYS A 193 -17.93 0.50 14.27
C LYS A 193 -16.77 -0.48 14.49
N TRP A 194 -16.11 -0.90 13.42
CA TRP A 194 -14.97 -1.80 13.47
C TRP A 194 -13.81 -1.25 14.31
N GLN A 195 -13.47 0.04 14.18
CA GLN A 195 -12.44 0.67 15.00
C GLN A 195 -12.77 0.65 16.49
N LYS A 196 -14.04 0.91 16.86
CA LYS A 196 -14.49 0.83 18.26
C LYS A 196 -14.37 -0.59 18.80
N GLU A 197 -14.73 -1.59 17.99
CA GLU A 197 -14.60 -3.01 18.34
C GLU A 197 -13.14 -3.42 18.55
N ARG A 198 -12.21 -3.01 17.67
CA ARG A 198 -10.77 -3.31 17.83
C ARG A 198 -10.19 -2.68 19.10
N LYS A 199 -10.58 -1.45 19.43
CA LYS A 199 -10.17 -0.81 20.69
C LYS A 199 -10.70 -1.57 21.91
N LYS A 200 -11.97 -1.99 21.86
CA LYS A 200 -12.59 -2.79 22.93
C LYS A 200 -11.88 -4.15 23.09
N GLU A 201 -11.61 -4.84 21.98
CA GLU A 201 -10.88 -6.11 21.96
C GLU A 201 -9.48 -5.97 22.57
N ALA A 202 -8.76 -4.88 22.29
CA ALA A 202 -7.47 -4.61 22.88
C ALA A 202 -7.55 -4.37 24.40
N CYS A 203 -8.62 -3.76 24.91
CA CYS A 203 -8.86 -3.63 26.36
C CYS A 203 -9.16 -4.98 27.01
N GLU A 204 -10.05 -5.77 26.42
CA GLU A 204 -10.59 -6.99 27.05
C GLU A 204 -9.65 -8.19 26.91
N SER A 205 -9.10 -8.40 25.72
CA SER A 205 -8.28 -9.59 25.40
C SER A 205 -6.78 -9.31 25.42
N GLN A 206 -6.38 -8.03 25.55
CA GLN A 206 -4.99 -7.56 25.52
C GLN A 206 -4.25 -7.95 24.24
N ARG A 207 -4.97 -8.22 23.15
CA ARG A 207 -4.39 -8.56 21.86
C ARG A 207 -5.32 -8.20 20.72
N VAL A 208 -4.77 -8.11 19.52
CA VAL A 208 -5.51 -8.07 18.25
C VAL A 208 -4.78 -8.96 17.24
N HIS A 209 -5.47 -9.39 16.19
CA HIS A 209 -4.95 -10.33 15.21
C HIS A 209 -4.97 -9.76 13.78
N THR A 210 -4.04 -10.21 12.96
CA THR A 210 -4.08 -10.03 11.49
C THR A 210 -5.01 -11.07 10.85
N LEU A 211 -5.20 -10.98 9.53
CA LEU A 211 -6.00 -11.91 8.74
C LEU A 211 -5.57 -13.37 8.91
N LEU A 212 -4.26 -13.63 8.97
CA LEU A 212 -3.72 -14.98 9.14
C LEU A 212 -3.46 -15.35 10.61
N GLY A 213 -4.03 -14.60 11.55
CA GLY A 213 -4.02 -14.94 12.97
C GLY A 213 -2.77 -14.51 13.75
N ARG A 214 -1.86 -13.74 13.15
CA ARG A 214 -0.69 -13.21 13.87
C ARG A 214 -1.16 -12.20 14.92
N ALA A 215 -0.81 -12.45 16.18
CA ALA A 215 -1.25 -11.63 17.30
C ALA A 215 -0.26 -10.51 17.63
N ARG A 216 -0.76 -9.30 17.87
CA ARG A 216 -0.05 -8.26 18.64
C ARG A 216 -0.64 -8.19 20.03
N ARG A 217 0.22 -8.25 21.05
CA ARG A 217 -0.18 -8.19 22.46
C ARG A 217 0.04 -6.78 23.01
N PHE A 218 -0.79 -6.40 23.97
CA PHE A 218 -0.76 -5.12 24.66
C PHE A 218 -0.66 -5.31 26.17
N PRO A 219 0.00 -4.38 26.88
CA PRO A 219 -0.08 -4.34 28.35
C PRO A 219 -1.52 -4.03 28.80
N LYS A 220 -1.84 -4.30 30.07
CA LYS A 220 -3.16 -3.97 30.64
C LYS A 220 -3.38 -2.45 30.54
N ILE A 221 -4.50 -2.06 29.92
CA ILE A 221 -4.85 -0.64 29.71
C ILE A 221 -5.16 0.08 31.02
N ASP A 222 -5.66 -0.63 32.03
CA ASP A 222 -6.14 -0.02 33.29
C ASP A 222 -5.03 0.66 34.10
N LEU A 223 -3.77 0.31 33.86
CA LEU A 223 -2.59 0.90 34.50
C LEU A 223 -1.90 1.95 33.62
N ALA A 224 -2.44 2.22 32.42
CA ALA A 224 -1.80 3.06 31.43
C ALA A 224 -2.24 4.52 31.55
N ASN A 225 -1.28 5.45 31.49
CA ASN A 225 -1.60 6.88 31.34
C ASN A 225 -2.31 7.17 29.99
N ASN A 226 -2.90 8.36 29.86
CA ASN A 226 -3.63 8.75 28.65
C ASN A 226 -2.81 8.64 27.35
N TYR A 227 -1.50 8.88 27.42
CA TYR A 227 -0.60 8.76 26.28
C TYR A 227 -0.46 7.29 25.83
N HIS A 228 -0.17 6.39 26.77
CA HIS A 228 -0.05 4.95 26.51
C HIS A 228 -1.37 4.35 26.03
N LYS A 229 -2.50 4.75 26.62
CA LYS A 229 -3.83 4.33 26.17
C LYS A 229 -4.06 4.72 24.71
N GLY A 230 -3.78 5.97 24.35
CA GLY A 230 -3.88 6.42 22.96
C GLY A 230 -2.95 5.67 22.01
N HIS A 231 -1.75 5.30 22.45
CA HIS A 231 -0.82 4.50 21.64
C HIS A 231 -1.36 3.07 21.42
N ILE A 232 -1.88 2.42 22.45
CA ILE A 232 -2.48 1.09 22.37
C ILE A 232 -3.71 1.12 21.45
N GLU A 233 -4.60 2.10 21.60
CA GLU A 233 -5.79 2.23 20.75
C GLU A 233 -5.45 2.41 19.27
N ARG A 234 -4.42 3.21 18.95
CA ARG A 234 -3.93 3.33 17.56
C ARG A 234 -3.32 2.03 17.07
N ALA A 235 -2.48 1.38 17.87
CA ALA A 235 -1.87 0.11 17.51
C ALA A 235 -2.91 -1.01 17.31
N ALA A 236 -3.99 -1.01 18.10
CA ALA A 236 -5.10 -1.96 17.99
C ALA A 236 -5.85 -1.83 16.65
N ILE A 237 -5.94 -0.61 16.10
CA ILE A 237 -6.52 -0.34 14.79
C ILE A 237 -5.53 -0.65 13.67
N ASN A 238 -4.28 -0.21 13.80
CA ASN A 238 -3.30 -0.28 12.73
C ASN A 238 -2.82 -1.72 12.47
N THR A 239 -2.62 -2.50 13.55
CA THR A 239 -2.01 -3.83 13.43
C THR A 239 -2.83 -4.78 12.57
N PRO A 240 -4.16 -4.91 12.75
CA PRO A 240 -4.96 -5.74 11.86
C PRO A 240 -4.89 -5.30 10.40
N VAL A 241 -4.70 -4.02 10.10
CA VAL A 241 -4.60 -3.53 8.71
C VAL A 241 -3.20 -3.78 8.15
N GLN A 242 -2.17 -3.18 8.76
CA GLN A 242 -0.78 -3.23 8.28
C GLN A 242 -0.19 -4.63 8.37
N GLY A 243 -0.45 -5.33 9.48
CA GLY A 243 0.02 -6.70 9.65
C GLY A 243 -0.60 -7.64 8.63
N SER A 244 -1.87 -7.43 8.28
CA SER A 244 -2.51 -8.21 7.22
C SER A 244 -2.01 -7.84 5.83
N ALA A 245 -1.61 -6.59 5.59
CA ALA A 245 -0.95 -6.18 4.33
C ALA A 245 0.38 -6.92 4.18
N ALA A 246 1.15 -7.01 5.25
CA ALA A 246 2.35 -7.84 5.29
C ALA A 246 2.03 -9.33 5.08
N ASP A 247 0.94 -9.85 5.65
CA ASP A 247 0.51 -11.24 5.42
C ASP A 247 0.24 -11.50 3.93
N VAL A 248 -0.54 -10.63 3.28
CA VAL A 248 -0.84 -10.68 1.84
C VAL A 248 0.44 -10.62 1.00
N ALA A 249 1.34 -9.68 1.30
CA ALA A 249 2.60 -9.54 0.58
C ALA A 249 3.48 -10.78 0.71
N MET A 250 3.62 -11.35 1.92
CA MET A 250 4.37 -12.59 2.14
C MET A 250 3.77 -13.78 1.39
N CYS A 251 2.44 -13.93 1.41
CA CYS A 251 1.76 -14.98 0.67
C CYS A 251 1.98 -14.85 -0.84
N ALA A 252 1.89 -13.64 -1.40
CA ALA A 252 2.22 -13.38 -2.80
C ALA A 252 3.68 -13.72 -3.15
N MET A 253 4.63 -13.39 -2.27
CA MET A 253 6.03 -13.78 -2.45
C MET A 253 6.21 -15.29 -2.49
N LEU A 254 5.46 -16.05 -1.68
CA LEU A 254 5.48 -17.50 -1.69
C LEU A 254 4.90 -18.05 -3.00
N GLU A 255 3.77 -17.52 -3.48
CA GLU A 255 3.20 -17.87 -4.78
C GLU A 255 4.20 -17.63 -5.92
N ILE A 256 4.82 -16.45 -5.96
CA ILE A 256 5.85 -16.10 -6.94
C ILE A 256 7.05 -17.04 -6.84
N SER A 257 7.57 -17.27 -5.62
CA SER A 257 8.77 -18.08 -5.39
C SER A 257 8.54 -19.56 -5.68
N ASN A 258 7.31 -20.06 -5.52
CA ASN A 258 6.96 -21.45 -5.81
C ASN A 258 6.53 -21.67 -7.26
N ASN A 259 6.21 -20.62 -8.01
CA ASN A 259 5.76 -20.72 -9.40
C ASN A 259 6.83 -21.36 -10.30
N MET A 260 6.53 -22.55 -10.82
CA MET A 260 7.46 -23.33 -11.66
C MET A 260 7.72 -22.65 -12.99
N LYS A 261 6.72 -21.98 -13.58
CA LYS A 261 6.86 -21.33 -14.87
C LYS A 261 7.82 -20.14 -14.80
N LEU A 262 7.75 -19.34 -13.73
CA LEU A 262 8.72 -18.25 -13.51
C LEU A 262 10.16 -18.79 -13.40
N LYS A 263 10.36 -19.92 -12.70
CA LYS A 263 11.68 -20.56 -12.57
C LYS A 263 12.21 -21.05 -13.91
N GLU A 264 11.37 -21.72 -14.70
CA GLU A 264 11.72 -22.19 -16.04
C GLU A 264 12.09 -21.03 -16.99
N LEU A 265 11.36 -19.92 -16.89
CA LEU A 265 11.65 -18.69 -17.65
C LEU A 265 12.88 -17.94 -17.13
N GLY A 266 13.51 -18.38 -16.02
CA GLY A 266 14.71 -17.77 -15.45
C GLY A 266 14.46 -16.54 -14.57
N TRP A 267 13.22 -16.29 -14.15
CA TRP A 267 12.86 -15.16 -13.30
C TRP A 267 13.08 -15.43 -11.81
N LYS A 268 13.63 -14.44 -11.11
CA LYS A 268 13.97 -14.54 -9.69
C LYS A 268 13.44 -13.32 -8.94
N LEU A 269 12.78 -13.58 -7.82
CA LEU A 269 12.42 -12.54 -6.85
C LEU A 269 13.69 -12.03 -6.16
N LEU A 270 13.96 -10.73 -6.29
CA LEU A 270 15.15 -10.08 -5.75
C LEU A 270 14.86 -9.35 -4.45
N LEU A 271 13.84 -8.47 -4.48
CA LEU A 271 13.53 -7.55 -3.39
C LEU A 271 12.03 -7.48 -3.15
N GLN A 272 11.71 -7.13 -1.91
CA GLN A 272 10.40 -6.67 -1.50
C GLN A 272 10.58 -5.35 -0.76
N VAL A 273 9.77 -4.35 -1.12
CA VAL A 273 9.83 -2.99 -0.57
C VAL A 273 8.39 -2.52 -0.34
N HIS A 274 7.96 -2.34 0.91
CA HIS A 274 6.56 -2.03 1.25
C HIS A 274 5.57 -3.08 0.73
N ASP A 275 4.71 -2.75 -0.23
CA ASP A 275 3.76 -3.62 -0.91
C ASP A 275 4.22 -3.99 -2.34
N GLU A 276 5.44 -3.61 -2.71
CA GLU A 276 6.07 -3.87 -4.00
C GLU A 276 7.04 -5.04 -3.96
N VAL A 277 7.06 -5.82 -5.04
CA VAL A 277 8.05 -6.86 -5.31
C VAL A 277 8.83 -6.53 -6.59
N ILE A 278 10.12 -6.87 -6.59
CA ILE A 278 11.02 -6.68 -7.72
C ILE A 278 11.61 -8.02 -8.11
N LEU A 279 11.43 -8.39 -9.38
CA LEU A 279 12.02 -9.59 -9.97
C LEU A 279 12.99 -9.21 -11.08
N GLU A 280 13.94 -10.10 -11.37
CA GLU A 280 14.82 -9.99 -12.54
C GLU A 280 14.79 -11.30 -13.33
N GLY A 281 14.80 -11.19 -14.66
CA GLY A 281 14.90 -12.34 -15.57
C GLY A 281 15.08 -11.92 -17.03
N PRO A 282 15.17 -12.88 -17.96
CA PRO A 282 15.43 -12.64 -19.37
C PRO A 282 14.39 -11.72 -20.02
N THR A 283 14.86 -10.69 -20.74
CA THR A 283 13.99 -9.66 -21.35
C THR A 283 12.97 -10.24 -22.33
N GLU A 284 13.36 -11.29 -23.06
CA GLU A 284 12.51 -11.98 -24.04
C GLU A 284 11.23 -12.58 -23.44
N SER A 285 11.22 -12.92 -22.15
CA SER A 285 10.07 -13.51 -21.46
C SER A 285 9.37 -12.55 -20.50
N ALA A 286 9.73 -11.26 -20.51
CA ALA A 286 9.28 -10.28 -19.52
C ALA A 286 7.76 -10.10 -19.46
N GLU A 287 7.09 -10.01 -20.61
CA GLU A 287 5.63 -9.82 -20.65
C GLU A 287 4.87 -11.04 -20.11
N VAL A 288 5.36 -12.26 -20.43
CA VAL A 288 4.79 -13.51 -19.92
C VAL A 288 5.00 -13.61 -18.41
N ALA A 289 6.22 -13.35 -17.93
CA ALA A 289 6.54 -13.40 -16.52
C ALA A 289 5.76 -12.33 -15.72
N LYS A 290 5.61 -11.12 -16.26
CA LYS A 290 4.81 -10.05 -15.65
C LYS A 290 3.36 -10.47 -15.44
N ALA A 291 2.73 -11.08 -16.44
CA ALA A 291 1.36 -11.58 -16.30
C ALA A 291 1.23 -12.63 -15.19
N ILE A 292 2.22 -13.52 -15.06
CA ILE A 292 2.26 -14.53 -13.99
C ILE A 292 2.45 -13.88 -12.61
N VAL A 293 3.35 -12.89 -12.49
CA VAL A 293 3.56 -12.14 -11.24
C VAL A 293 2.27 -11.43 -10.81
N VAL A 294 1.59 -10.76 -11.74
CA VAL A 294 0.29 -10.14 -11.49
C VAL A 294 -0.71 -11.17 -11.00
N GLU A 295 -0.82 -12.34 -11.64
CA GLU A 295 -1.73 -13.40 -11.18
C GLU A 295 -1.40 -13.86 -9.75
N CYS A 296 -0.14 -14.17 -9.45
CA CYS A 296 0.30 -14.58 -8.12
C CYS A 296 -0.04 -13.53 -7.05
N MET A 297 0.12 -12.24 -7.35
CA MET A 297 -0.20 -11.16 -6.41
C MET A 297 -1.72 -10.93 -6.29
N THR A 298 -2.48 -11.05 -7.38
CA THR A 298 -3.95 -10.90 -7.31
C THR A 298 -4.62 -12.04 -6.54
N LYS A 299 -3.97 -13.22 -6.48
CA LYS A 299 -4.46 -14.45 -5.84
C LYS A 299 -3.41 -15.06 -4.88
N PRO A 300 -3.05 -14.35 -3.80
CA PRO A 300 -1.88 -14.67 -3.01
C PRO A 300 -2.06 -15.88 -2.09
N PHE A 301 -3.29 -16.38 -1.90
CA PHE A 301 -3.58 -17.44 -0.95
C PHE A 301 -3.78 -18.78 -1.66
N ASN A 302 -2.71 -19.48 -2.01
CA ASN A 302 -2.75 -20.76 -2.74
C ASN A 302 -3.49 -20.65 -4.09
N GLY A 303 -3.25 -19.56 -4.82
CA GLY A 303 -3.95 -19.29 -6.08
C GLY A 303 -5.38 -18.78 -5.93
N GLU A 304 -5.79 -18.37 -4.73
CA GLU A 304 -7.08 -17.72 -4.47
C GLU A 304 -6.95 -16.35 -3.78
N ASN A 305 -8.04 -15.57 -3.82
CA ASN A 305 -8.22 -14.36 -3.02
C ASN A 305 -9.52 -14.48 -2.22
N PHE A 306 -9.42 -14.82 -0.93
CA PHE A 306 -10.59 -14.92 -0.05
C PHE A 306 -11.11 -13.56 0.43
N LEU A 307 -10.44 -12.45 0.10
CA LEU A 307 -10.87 -11.12 0.51
C LEU A 307 -12.19 -10.76 -0.19
N ARG A 308 -12.92 -9.84 0.43
CA ARG A 308 -14.20 -9.33 -0.11
C ARG A 308 -14.01 -8.32 -1.23
N VAL A 309 -12.76 -8.05 -1.59
CA VAL A 309 -12.33 -7.02 -2.53
C VAL A 309 -11.21 -7.59 -3.38
N GLY A 310 -11.24 -7.30 -4.68
CA GLY A 310 -10.15 -7.66 -5.57
C GLY A 310 -8.85 -6.98 -5.16
N LEU A 311 -7.71 -7.67 -5.30
CA LEU A 311 -6.40 -7.08 -5.13
C LEU A 311 -5.94 -6.54 -6.48
N SER A 312 -5.78 -5.22 -6.60
CA SER A 312 -5.26 -4.59 -7.81
C SER A 312 -3.74 -4.60 -7.77
N VAL A 313 -3.09 -4.92 -8.88
CA VAL A 313 -1.64 -4.95 -9.01
C VAL A 313 -1.25 -4.15 -10.25
N ASP A 314 -0.40 -3.15 -10.07
CA ASP A 314 0.24 -2.44 -11.17
C ASP A 314 1.63 -3.02 -11.36
N ALA A 315 2.01 -3.33 -12.60
CA ALA A 315 3.27 -3.98 -12.88
C ALA A 315 3.88 -3.47 -14.19
N ASN A 316 5.16 -3.14 -14.16
CA ASN A 316 5.90 -2.68 -15.34
C ASN A 316 7.24 -3.39 -15.47
N CYS A 317 7.74 -3.44 -16.70
CA CYS A 317 9.03 -4.01 -17.06
C CYS A 317 9.98 -2.90 -17.52
N ALA A 318 11.18 -2.82 -16.94
CA ALA A 318 12.20 -1.90 -17.43
C ALA A 318 13.62 -2.36 -17.07
N GLN A 319 14.63 -1.65 -17.60
CA GLN A 319 16.04 -1.94 -17.32
C GLN A 319 16.51 -1.46 -15.95
N ASN A 320 15.78 -0.56 -15.30
CA ASN A 320 16.09 -0.07 -13.96
C ASN A 320 14.81 0.17 -13.15
N TRP A 321 14.96 0.18 -11.82
CA TRP A 321 13.81 0.28 -10.91
C TRP A 321 13.03 1.57 -11.09
N TYR A 322 13.69 2.71 -11.29
CA TYR A 322 13.02 4.00 -11.49
C TYR A 322 12.11 3.99 -12.73
N ALA A 323 12.55 3.40 -13.84
CA ALA A 323 11.78 3.36 -15.08
C ALA A 323 10.61 2.36 -15.05
N ALA A 324 10.68 1.36 -14.18
CA ALA A 324 9.60 0.42 -13.95
C ALA A 324 8.61 0.87 -12.86
N LYS A 325 8.84 2.02 -12.20
CA LYS A 325 7.96 2.59 -11.19
C LYS A 325 7.19 3.79 -11.74
#